data_AF-A0A9N9SU28-F1
#
_entry.id   AF-A0A9N9SU28-F1
#
_cell.length_a   1.000
_cell.length_b   1.000
_cell.length_c   1.000
_cell.angle_alpha   90.00
_cell.angle_beta   90.00
_cell.angle_gamma   90.00
#
_symmetry.space_group_name_H-M   'P 1'
#
loop_
_entity.id
_entity.type
_entity.pdbx_description
1 polymer ?
#
loop_
_entity_poly.entity_id
_entity_poly.type
_entity_poly.pdbx_seq_one_letter_code
_entity_poly.pdbx_strand_id
1 'polypeptide(L)'
;MNSIVLFAVCLVIVTNYTVNSETEEELRQEWDQAIKNCKLSKEIVDKLLGPSLDASFAKEITCIYKSLEFMNPDGTFNKDKFRVRLKNILSDDDKIEKVINMCVVQKDTDEESGLYLFNCMGKLFKQ
;
A
#
# COMPACT_ATOMS: atom_id res chain seq x y z
N MET A 1 -6.17 26.23 44.18
CA MET A 1 -5.53 25.90 42.87
C MET A 1 -4.40 24.94 43.17
N ASN A 2 -4.38 23.69 42.68
CA ASN A 2 -3.18 22.82 42.52
C ASN A 2 -3.39 21.29 42.42
N SER A 3 -4.61 20.73 42.28
CA SER A 3 -4.73 19.27 42.03
C SER A 3 -5.62 18.88 40.84
N ILE A 4 -6.66 19.67 40.53
CA ILE A 4 -7.64 19.31 39.48
C ILE A 4 -7.08 19.56 38.06
N VAL A 5 -6.19 20.55 37.92
CA VAL A 5 -5.63 20.94 36.60
C VAL A 5 -4.62 19.91 36.07
N LEU A 6 -3.90 19.19 36.94
CA LEU A 6 -2.91 18.19 36.52
C LEU A 6 -3.56 16.92 35.95
N PHE A 7 -4.70 16.48 36.51
CA PHE A 7 -5.39 15.27 36.04
C PHE A 7 -6.08 15.46 34.68
N ALA A 8 -6.50 16.69 34.36
CA ALA A 8 -7.16 16.99 33.08
C ALA A 8 -6.18 16.95 31.88
N VAL A 9 -4.89 17.23 32.10
CA VAL A 9 -3.89 17.23 31.02
C VAL A 9 -3.47 15.81 30.64
N CYS A 10 -3.45 14.86 31.58
CA CYS A 10 -3.08 13.48 31.29
C CYS A 10 -4.13 12.72 30.46
N LEU A 11 -5.43 13.03 30.59
CA LEU A 11 -6.50 12.31 29.88
C LEU A 11 -6.61 12.69 28.39
N VAL A 12 -6.15 13.89 27.99
CA VAL A 12 -6.22 14.36 26.59
C VAL A 12 -5.13 13.71 25.72
N ILE A 13 -4.06 13.19 26.32
CA ILE A 13 -2.92 12.63 25.58
C ILE A 13 -3.17 11.17 25.16
N VAL A 14 -4.10 10.45 25.80
CA VAL A 14 -4.28 9.00 25.59
C VAL A 14 -5.28 8.67 24.47
N THR A 15 -6.10 9.61 24.02
CA THR A 15 -7.21 9.30 23.08
C THR A 15 -6.83 9.29 21.60
N ASN A 16 -5.59 9.63 21.22
CA ASN A 16 -5.19 9.76 19.81
C ASN A 16 -4.36 8.58 19.23
N TYR A 17 -4.16 7.49 19.98
CA TYR A 17 -3.45 6.31 19.47
C TYR A 17 -4.39 5.13 19.16
N THR A 18 -5.51 5.39 18.47
CA THR A 18 -6.13 4.30 17.72
C THR A 18 -5.36 4.17 16.40
N VAL A 19 -4.33 3.33 16.39
CA VAL A 19 -3.77 2.80 15.14
C VAL A 19 -4.92 2.08 14.45
N ASN A 20 -5.49 2.72 13.43
CA ASN A 20 -6.54 2.14 12.61
C ASN A 20 -5.89 1.11 11.68
N SER A 21 -5.53 -0.05 12.22
CA SER A 21 -4.99 -1.16 11.43
C SER A 21 -6.11 -1.76 10.59
N GLU A 22 -5.96 -1.78 9.27
CA GLU A 22 -6.90 -2.42 8.36
C GLU A 22 -6.94 -3.93 8.63
N THR A 23 -8.14 -4.51 8.72
CA THR A 23 -8.35 -5.95 8.93
C THR A 23 -8.14 -6.74 7.64
N GLU A 24 -7.85 -8.04 7.75
CA GLU A 24 -7.69 -8.90 6.56
C GLU A 24 -8.92 -8.89 5.64
N GLU A 25 -10.12 -8.81 6.22
CA GLU A 25 -11.37 -8.74 5.45
C GLU A 25 -11.49 -7.42 4.67
N GLU A 26 -11.18 -6.29 5.29
CA GLU A 26 -11.18 -4.98 4.60
C GLU A 26 -10.18 -4.96 3.45
N LEU A 27 -8.98 -5.50 3.67
CA LEU A 27 -7.94 -5.59 2.64
C LEU A 27 -8.36 -6.50 1.47
N ARG A 28 -9.11 -7.57 1.76
CA ARG A 28 -9.68 -8.46 0.75
C ARG A 28 -10.78 -7.75 -0.05
N GLN A 29 -11.64 -6.98 0.61
CA GLN A 29 -12.70 -6.21 -0.04
C GLN A 29 -12.13 -5.12 -0.96
N GLU A 30 -11.11 -4.37 -0.50
CA GLU A 30 -10.40 -3.39 -1.34
C GLU A 30 -9.80 -4.04 -2.59
N TRP A 31 -9.15 -5.20 -2.42
CA TRP A 31 -8.58 -5.96 -3.53
C TRP A 31 -9.64 -6.44 -4.54
N ASP A 32 -10.73 -7.04 -4.06
CA ASP A 32 -11.84 -7.50 -4.90
C ASP A 32 -12.48 -6.33 -5.65
N GLN A 33 -12.62 -5.18 -4.99
CA GLN A 33 -13.13 -3.96 -5.61
C GLN A 33 -12.16 -3.41 -6.66
N ALA A 34 -10.85 -3.44 -6.43
CA ALA A 34 -9.84 -3.04 -7.40
C ALA A 34 -9.87 -3.90 -8.66
N ILE A 35 -9.92 -5.24 -8.51
CA ILE A 35 -10.09 -6.17 -9.62
C ILE A 35 -11.34 -5.83 -10.45
N LYS A 36 -12.46 -5.57 -9.77
CA LYS A 36 -13.74 -5.23 -10.41
C LYS A 36 -13.67 -3.90 -11.16
N ASN A 37 -13.09 -2.86 -10.55
CA ASN A 37 -12.92 -1.54 -11.16
C ASN A 37 -12.05 -1.62 -12.42
N CYS A 38 -11.00 -2.43 -12.36
CA CYS A 38 -10.10 -2.68 -13.49
C CYS A 38 -10.63 -3.70 -14.50
N LYS A 39 -11.80 -4.29 -14.24
CA LYS A 39 -12.46 -5.29 -15.10
C LYS A 39 -11.54 -6.47 -15.44
N LEU A 40 -10.72 -6.89 -14.48
CA LEU A 40 -9.76 -7.98 -14.70
C LEU A 40 -10.48 -9.32 -14.66
N SER A 41 -10.15 -10.19 -15.62
CA SER A 41 -10.62 -11.57 -15.61
C SER A 41 -9.87 -12.38 -14.55
N LYS A 42 -10.49 -13.48 -14.09
CA LYS A 42 -9.83 -14.41 -13.16
C LYS A 42 -8.49 -14.91 -13.72
N GLU A 43 -8.41 -15.20 -15.01
CA GLU A 43 -7.17 -15.65 -15.66
C GLU A 43 -6.05 -14.61 -15.53
N ILE A 44 -6.35 -13.32 -15.72
CA ILE A 44 -5.38 -12.24 -15.56
C ILE A 44 -4.93 -12.15 -14.10
N VAL A 45 -5.87 -12.19 -13.16
CA VAL A 45 -5.57 -12.14 -11.72
C VAL A 45 -4.69 -13.31 -11.30
N ASP A 46 -4.99 -14.53 -11.76
CA ASP A 46 -4.20 -15.72 -11.47
C ASP A 46 -2.77 -15.61 -12.03
N LYS A 47 -2.58 -14.96 -13.19
CA LYS A 47 -1.25 -14.66 -13.74
C LYS A 47 -0.51 -13.59 -12.93
N LEU A 48 -1.22 -12.53 -12.49
CA LEU A 48 -0.66 -11.47 -11.65
C LEU A 48 -0.14 -12.00 -10.30
N LEU A 49 -0.86 -12.94 -9.70
CA LEU A 49 -0.50 -13.59 -8.44
C LEU A 49 0.43 -14.79 -8.63
N GLY A 50 0.66 -15.19 -9.88
CA GLY A 50 1.49 -16.33 -10.24
C GLY A 50 2.99 -16.08 -10.01
N PRO A 51 3.81 -17.14 -10.12
CA PRO A 51 5.25 -17.05 -9.88
C PRO A 51 6.00 -16.23 -10.93
N SER A 52 5.44 -16.11 -12.14
CA SER A 52 6.03 -15.48 -13.31
C SER A 52 5.11 -14.35 -13.79
N LEU A 53 5.50 -13.12 -13.48
CA LEU A 53 4.87 -11.93 -14.02
C LEU A 53 5.69 -11.43 -15.21
N ASP A 54 5.02 -11.17 -16.34
CA ASP A 54 5.63 -10.52 -17.49
C ASP A 54 5.35 -9.00 -17.51
N ALA A 55 6.13 -8.27 -18.30
CA ALA A 55 5.94 -6.82 -18.47
C ALA A 55 4.64 -6.46 -19.21
N SER A 56 3.96 -7.43 -19.83
CA SER A 56 2.72 -7.18 -20.58
C SER A 56 1.55 -6.81 -19.67
N PHE A 57 1.64 -7.11 -18.37
CA PHE A 57 0.64 -6.75 -17.35
C PHE A 57 0.79 -5.35 -16.76
N ALA A 58 1.68 -4.51 -17.30
CA ALA A 58 1.96 -3.19 -16.70
C ALA A 58 0.71 -2.30 -16.58
N LYS A 59 -0.22 -2.40 -17.54
CA LYS A 59 -1.48 -1.65 -17.52
C LYS A 59 -2.42 -2.12 -16.41
N GLU A 60 -2.57 -3.43 -16.26
CA GLU A 60 -3.40 -4.06 -15.24
C GLU A 60 -2.88 -3.73 -13.84
N ILE A 61 -1.57 -3.84 -13.63
CA ILE A 61 -0.90 -3.48 -12.36
C ILE A 61 -1.12 -2.01 -12.02
N THR A 62 -0.93 -1.13 -13.01
CA THR A 62 -1.13 0.32 -12.83
C THR A 62 -2.57 0.64 -12.49
N CYS A 63 -3.53 -0.01 -13.15
CA CYS A 63 -4.94 0.14 -12.82
C CYS A 63 -5.23 -0.27 -11.38
N ILE A 64 -4.72 -1.42 -10.93
CA ILE A 64 -4.89 -1.89 -9.55
C ILE A 64 -4.31 -0.85 -8.58
N TYR A 65 -3.10 -0.35 -8.83
CA TYR A 65 -2.48 0.66 -7.95
C TYR A 65 -3.22 1.98 -7.89
N LYS A 66 -3.82 2.41 -9.01
CA LYS A 66 -4.71 3.58 -9.01
C LYS A 66 -6.01 3.31 -8.25
N SER A 67 -6.60 2.12 -8.40
CA SER A 67 -7.82 1.75 -7.68
C SER A 67 -7.62 1.53 -6.18
N LEU A 68 -6.41 1.15 -5.75
CA LEU A 68 -6.03 1.03 -4.34
C LEU A 68 -5.45 2.33 -3.76
N GLU A 69 -5.41 3.40 -4.56
CA GLU A 69 -4.87 4.70 -4.19
C GLU A 69 -3.38 4.67 -3.77
N PHE A 70 -2.64 3.65 -4.19
CA PHE A 70 -1.17 3.63 -4.06
C PHE A 70 -0.52 4.54 -5.10
N MET A 71 -1.16 4.68 -6.25
CA MET A 71 -0.81 5.64 -7.30
C MET A 71 -1.99 6.61 -7.50
N ASN A 72 -1.70 7.90 -7.54
CA ASN A 72 -2.67 8.93 -7.82
C ASN A 72 -3.11 8.90 -9.29
N PRO A 73 -4.21 9.56 -9.67
CA PRO A 73 -4.66 9.62 -11.07
C PRO A 73 -3.60 10.19 -12.02
N ASP A 74 -2.75 11.11 -11.53
CA ASP A 74 -1.66 11.75 -12.26
C ASP A 74 -0.38 10.90 -12.39
N GLY A 75 -0.40 9.67 -11.88
CA GLY A 75 0.74 8.75 -11.97
C GLY A 75 1.73 8.84 -10.81
N THR A 76 1.60 9.81 -9.91
CA THR A 76 2.48 9.93 -8.75
C THR A 76 2.11 8.93 -7.66
N PHE A 77 3.09 8.43 -6.90
CA PHE A 77 2.81 7.51 -5.78
C PHE A 77 2.33 8.22 -4.50
N ASN A 78 1.29 7.67 -3.88
CA ASN A 78 0.86 8.02 -2.53
C ASN A 78 1.68 7.22 -1.50
N LYS A 79 2.84 7.77 -1.13
CA LYS A 79 3.77 7.12 -0.18
C LYS A 79 3.16 6.91 1.20
N ASP A 80 2.24 7.76 1.63
CA ASP A 80 1.61 7.64 2.95
C ASP A 80 0.64 6.45 3.00
N LYS A 81 -0.23 6.29 1.99
CA LYS A 81 -1.09 5.10 1.88
C LYS A 81 -0.26 3.83 1.74
N PHE A 82 0.84 3.87 0.98
CA PHE A 82 1.75 2.73 0.87
C PHE A 82 2.44 2.39 2.20
N ARG A 83 2.86 3.40 2.98
CA ARG A 83 3.42 3.22 4.31
C ARG A 83 2.44 2.54 5.26
N VAL A 84 1.19 3.03 5.29
CA VAL A 84 0.12 2.42 6.10
C VAL A 84 -0.06 0.96 5.70
N ARG A 85 -0.09 0.66 4.39
CA ARG A 85 -0.22 -0.72 3.91
C ARG A 85 0.93 -1.62 4.35
N LEU A 86 2.16 -1.11 4.32
CA LEU A 86 3.34 -1.86 4.77
C LEU A 86 3.31 -2.15 6.27
N LYS A 87 2.69 -1.31 7.10
CA LYS A 87 2.54 -1.55 8.54
C LYS A 87 1.70 -2.79 8.86
N ASN A 88 0.83 -3.21 7.95
CA ASN A 88 0.07 -4.44 8.07
C ASN A 88 0.93 -5.70 7.81
N ILE A 89 2.15 -5.55 7.28
CA ILE A 89 3.06 -6.64 6.91
C ILE A 89 4.36 -6.59 7.72
N LEU A 90 4.87 -5.40 7.98
CA LEU A 90 6.14 -5.12 8.65
C LEU A 90 5.86 -4.28 9.90
N SER A 91 6.45 -4.66 11.04
CA SER A 91 6.29 -3.91 12.29
C SER A 91 7.40 -2.88 12.55
N ASP A 92 8.41 -2.81 11.70
CA ASP A 92 9.63 -2.03 11.87
C ASP A 92 9.63 -0.83 10.92
N ASP A 93 9.49 0.38 11.49
CA ASP A 93 9.36 1.62 10.72
C ASP A 93 10.61 1.90 9.86
N ASP A 94 11.83 1.55 10.31
CA ASP A 94 13.05 1.75 9.53
C ASP A 94 13.07 0.82 8.30
N LYS A 95 12.58 -0.41 8.44
CA LYS A 95 12.40 -1.32 7.30
C LYS A 95 11.36 -0.80 6.34
N ILE A 96 10.25 -0.25 6.84
CA ILE A 96 9.20 0.33 6.00
C ILE A 96 9.76 1.49 5.16
N GLU A 97 10.46 2.43 5.79
CA GLU A 97 11.09 3.56 5.08
C GLU A 97 12.11 3.09 4.05
N LYS A 98 12.90 2.06 4.37
CA LYS A 98 13.83 1.46 3.42
C LYS A 98 13.10 0.89 2.20
N VAL A 99 12.00 0.16 2.40
CA VAL A 99 11.19 -0.40 1.29
C VAL A 99 10.62 0.72 0.43
N ILE A 100 10.03 1.76 1.04
CA ILE A 100 9.44 2.89 0.32
C ILE A 100 10.50 3.58 -0.54
N ASN A 101 11.66 3.89 0.02
CA ASN A 101 12.73 4.58 -0.69
C ASN A 101 13.33 3.75 -1.83
N MET A 102 13.33 2.42 -1.70
CA MET A 102 13.87 1.53 -2.73
C MET A 102 12.86 1.23 -3.85
N CYS A 103 11.60 0.98 -3.50
CA CYS A 103 10.62 0.43 -4.45
C CYS A 103 9.61 1.46 -4.98
N VAL A 104 9.28 2.50 -4.23
CA VAL A 104 8.26 3.49 -4.62
C VAL A 104 8.91 4.63 -5.38
N VAL A 105 9.34 4.30 -6.61
CA VAL A 105 10.16 5.17 -7.48
C VAL A 105 9.40 5.52 -8.76
N GLN A 106 9.24 6.82 -9.00
CA GLN A 106 8.64 7.32 -10.25
C GLN A 106 9.56 7.00 -11.46
N LYS A 107 8.96 6.53 -12.54
CA LYS A 107 9.57 6.31 -13.86
C LYS A 107 8.97 7.24 -14.90
N ASP A 108 9.38 7.08 -16.14
CA ASP A 108 8.95 7.94 -17.26
C ASP A 108 7.46 7.79 -17.56
N THR A 109 6.89 6.61 -17.28
CA THR A 109 5.46 6.33 -17.41
C THR A 109 4.88 5.69 -16.15
N ASP A 110 3.55 5.79 -16.01
CA ASP A 110 2.80 5.16 -14.91
C ASP A 110 2.97 3.65 -14.95
N GLU A 111 2.89 3.07 -16.14
CA GLU A 111 3.07 1.64 -16.38
C GLU A 111 4.46 1.14 -15.95
N GLU A 112 5.51 1.87 -16.31
CA GLU A 112 6.86 1.55 -15.86
C GLU A 112 7.03 1.71 -14.36
N SER A 113 6.42 2.73 -13.77
CA SER A 113 6.44 2.98 -12.33
C SER A 113 5.76 1.85 -11.57
N GLY A 114 4.55 1.47 -11.98
CA GLY A 114 3.79 0.37 -11.38
C GLY A 114 4.51 -0.97 -11.53
N LEU A 115 5.01 -1.29 -12.73
CA LEU A 115 5.74 -2.53 -12.96
C LEU A 115 7.05 -2.58 -12.15
N TYR A 116 7.77 -1.46 -12.03
CA TYR A 116 8.97 -1.38 -11.21
C TYR A 116 8.66 -1.65 -9.73
N LEU A 117 7.64 -0.99 -9.17
CA LEU A 117 7.20 -1.19 -7.79
C LEU A 117 6.85 -2.66 -7.53
N PHE A 118 6.01 -3.25 -8.38
CA PHE A 118 5.59 -4.65 -8.25
C PHE A 118 6.78 -5.60 -8.20
N ASN A 119 7.71 -5.46 -9.16
CA ASN A 119 8.89 -6.32 -9.25
C ASN A 119 9.85 -6.13 -8.06
N CYS A 120 10.01 -4.89 -7.60
CA CYS A 120 10.83 -4.59 -6.43
C CYS A 120 10.29 -5.27 -5.17
N MET A 121 8.98 -5.13 -4.93
CA MET A 121 8.30 -5.79 -3.81
C MET A 121 8.40 -7.32 -3.90
N GLY A 122 8.13 -7.90 -5.07
CA GLY A 122 8.24 -9.34 -5.29
C GLY A 122 9.65 -9.88 -4.98
N LYS A 123 10.72 -9.13 -5.29
CA LYS A 123 12.10 -9.52 -4.95
C LYS A 123 12.42 -9.42 -3.45
N LEU A 124 11.75 -8.52 -2.73
CA LEU A 124 11.98 -8.32 -1.28
C LEU A 124 11.26 -9.38 -0.45
N PHE A 125 10.03 -9.76 -0.82
CA PHE A 125 9.21 -10.72 -0.06
C PHE A 125 9.34 -12.18 -0.51
N LYS A 126 10.03 -12.46 -1.62
CA LYS A 126 10.41 -13.84 -2.04
C LYS A 126 11.76 -14.31 -1.46
N GLN A 127 12.45 -13.47 -0.67
CA GLN A 127 13.66 -13.85 0.09
C GLN A 127 13.27 -14.44 1.44
#